data_AF-A0A645IGA1-F1
#
_entry.id   AF-A0A645IGA1-F1
#
_cell.length_a   1.000
_cell.length_b   1.000
_cell.length_c   1.000
_cell.angle_alpha   90.00
_cell.angle_beta   90.00
_cell.angle_gamma   90.00
#
_symmetry.space_group_name_H-M   'P 1'
#
loop_
_entity.id
_entity.type
_entity.pdbx_description
1 polymer ?
#
loop_
_entity_poly.entity_id
_entity_poly.type
_entity_poly.pdbx_seq_one_letter_code
_entity_poly.pdbx_strand_id
1 'polypeptide(L)' 'MQLVALPGKAQSTPVIQGDFLQIECVSRWSSEVSEQDLPDDIKQRFYASELPLERHVLYFGEIVSTYQPKS' A
#
# COMPACT_ATOMS: atom_id res chain seq x y z
N MET A 1 -6.58 13.57 17.26
CA MET A 1 -7.53 13.22 16.18
C MET A 1 -7.67 11.71 16.19
N GLN A 2 -8.87 11.17 16.35
CA GLN A 2 -9.08 9.72 16.44
C GLN A 2 -9.27 9.17 15.02
N LEU A 3 -8.43 8.22 14.61
CA LEU A 3 -8.59 7.53 13.32
C LEU A 3 -9.80 6.60 13.42
N VAL A 4 -10.80 6.81 12.56
CA VAL A 4 -12.02 5.99 12.52
C VAL A 4 -11.98 5.15 11.25
N ALA A 5 -12.05 3.83 11.39
CA ALA A 5 -12.20 2.92 10.27
C ALA A 5 -13.67 2.90 9.83
N LEU A 6 -13.92 3.19 8.56
CA LEU A 6 -15.23 3.10 7.92
C LEU A 6 -15.26 1.91 6.96
N PRO A 7 -16.44 1.33 6.69
CA PRO A 7 -16.58 0.31 5.66
C PRO A 7 -16.14 0.84 4.29
N GLY A 8 -15.47 -0.01 3.51
CA GLY A 8 -15.22 0.24 2.09
C GLY A 8 -16.50 0.19 1.25
N LYS A 9 -16.45 0.73 0.04
CA LYS A 9 -17.54 0.84 -0.94
C LYS A 9 -17.57 -0.38 -1.85
N ALA A 10 -16.39 -0.78 -2.32
CA ALA A 10 -16.21 -1.86 -3.27
C ALA A 10 -15.37 -3.02 -2.70
N GLN A 11 -14.59 -2.78 -1.64
CA GLN A 11 -13.75 -3.77 -0.97
C GLN A 11 -14.12 -3.92 0.51
N SER A 12 -13.83 -5.10 1.08
CA SER A 12 -14.00 -5.35 2.52
C SER A 12 -12.91 -4.69 3.39
N THR A 13 -11.81 -4.27 2.77
CA THR A 13 -10.75 -3.50 3.45
C THR A 13 -11.31 -2.14 3.87
N PRO A 14 -11.18 -1.74 5.16
CA PRO A 14 -11.75 -0.49 5.64
C PRO A 14 -11.00 0.72 5.09
N VAL A 15 -11.70 1.85 5.03
CA VAL A 15 -11.12 3.17 4.74
C VAL A 15 -10.93 3.99 6.01
N ILE A 16 -9.89 4.82 6.10
CA ILE A 16 -9.53 5.54 7.33
C ILE A 16 -10.03 6.99 7.26
N GLN A 17 -11.09 7.31 8.01
CA GLN A 17 -11.66 8.66 8.03
C GLN A 17 -10.63 9.72 8.39
N GLY A 18 -10.53 10.77 7.57
CA GLY A 18 -9.63 11.91 7.79
C GLY A 18 -8.65 12.17 6.64
N ASP A 19 -8.50 11.21 5.73
CA ASP A 19 -7.64 11.38 4.56
C ASP A 19 -8.30 12.23 3.45
N PHE A 20 -7.49 13.03 2.76
CA PHE A 20 -7.94 13.90 1.66
C PHE A 20 -8.34 13.13 0.41
N LEU A 21 -7.69 12.00 0.15
CA LEU A 21 -7.96 11.11 -0.98
C LEU A 21 -7.74 9.67 -0.52
N GLN A 22 -8.74 8.82 -0.75
CA GLN A 22 -8.62 7.38 -0.53
C GLN A 22 -8.97 6.64 -1.82
N ILE A 23 -8.23 5.57 -2.07
CA ILE A 23 -8.37 4.76 -3.27
C ILE A 23 -8.50 3.31 -2.82
N GLU A 24 -9.60 2.67 -3.18
CA GLU A 24 -9.74 1.23 -3.05
C GLU A 24 -9.20 0.56 -4.31
N CYS A 25 -8.34 -0.43 -4.11
CA CYS A 25 -7.73 -1.20 -5.18
C CYS A 25 -7.96 -2.70 -4.97
N VAL A 26 -8.05 -3.44 -6.07
CA VAL A 26 -7.96 -4.91 -6.08
C VAL A 26 -6.62 -5.31 -6.68
N SER A 27 -5.84 -6.12 -5.96
CA SER A 27 -4.62 -6.69 -6.52
C SER A 27 -4.96 -7.64 -7.67
N ARG A 28 -4.38 -7.40 -8.84
CA ARG A 28 -4.54 -8.26 -10.02
C ARG A 28 -3.35 -9.18 -10.21
N TRP A 29 -2.17 -8.68 -9.90
CA TRP A 29 -0.92 -9.40 -10.07
C TRP A 29 0.12 -8.93 -9.05
N SER A 30 1.04 -9.83 -8.70
CA SER A 30 2.16 -9.51 -7.84
C SER A 30 3.44 -10.18 -8.34
N SER A 31 4.57 -9.51 -8.15
CA SER A 31 5.89 -10.05 -8.43
C SER A 31 6.78 -9.86 -7.21
N GLU A 32 7.46 -10.92 -6.80
CA GLU A 32 8.61 -10.76 -5.91
C GLU A 32 9.68 -9.93 -6.62
N VAL A 33 10.37 -9.08 -5.88
CA VAL A 33 11.49 -8.28 -6.37
C VAL A 33 12.72 -8.63 -5.56
N SER A 34 13.78 -8.98 -6.27
CA SER A 34 15.07 -9.27 -5.67
C SER A 34 15.69 -7.97 -5.17
N GLU A 35 16.42 -8.01 -4.06
CA GLU A 35 17.12 -6.85 -3.50
C GLU A 35 17.98 -6.12 -4.54
N GLN A 36 18.67 -6.87 -5.41
CA GLN A 36 19.53 -6.32 -6.47
C GLN A 36 18.80 -5.37 -7.43
N ASP A 37 17.50 -5.59 -7.66
CA ASP A 37 16.67 -4.86 -8.62
C ASP A 37 15.99 -3.63 -7.98
N LEU A 38 16.13 -3.45 -6.66
CA LEU A 38 15.58 -2.29 -5.96
C LEU A 38 16.46 -1.03 -6.17
N PRO A 39 15.89 0.17 -6.03
CA PRO A 39 16.67 1.41 -5.90
C PRO A 39 17.53 1.45 -4.63
N ASP A 40 18.69 2.10 -4.69
CA ASP A 40 19.66 2.10 -3.57
C ASP A 40 19.14 2.77 -2.29
N ASP A 41 18.27 3.78 -2.40
CA ASP A 41 17.61 4.44 -1.27
C ASP A 41 16.65 3.50 -0.53
N ILE A 42 15.99 2.59 -1.27
CA ILE A 42 15.16 1.53 -0.69
C ILE A 42 16.07 0.48 -0.02
N LYS A 43 17.15 0.06 -0.68
CA LYS A 43 18.10 -0.90 -0.09
C LYS A 43 18.66 -0.42 1.24
N GLN A 44 19.14 0.83 1.28
CA GLN A 44 19.70 1.41 2.51
C GLN A 44 18.69 1.52 3.64
N ARG A 45 17.40 1.62 3.34
CA ARG A 45 16.37 1.77 4.37
C ARG A 45 15.89 0.43 4.94
N PHE A 46 15.81 -0.61 4.12
CA PHE A 46 15.20 -1.89 4.49
C PHE A 46 16.21 -3.04 4.63
N TYR A 47 17.41 -2.91 4.05
CA TYR A 47 18.45 -3.95 4.03
C TYR A 47 19.75 -3.54 4.74
N ALA A 48 19.80 -2.35 5.36
CA ALA A 48 20.99 -1.90 6.10
C ALA A 48 21.18 -2.57 7.47
N SER A 49 20.23 -3.39 7.93
CA SER A 49 20.35 -4.15 9.18
C SER A 49 20.51 -5.64 8.89
N GLU A 50 21.33 -6.36 9.68
CA GLU A 50 21.58 -7.82 9.57
C GLU A 50 20.35 -8.71 9.89
N LEU A 51 19.15 -8.14 9.89
CA LEU A 51 17.90 -8.86 10.06
C LEU A 51 17.57 -9.64 8.77
N PRO A 52 16.80 -10.75 8.89
CA PRO A 52 16.59 -11.66 7.77
C PRO A 52 16.00 -10.92 6.58
N LEU A 53 16.55 -11.20 5.38
CA LEU A 53 16.17 -10.65 4.08
C LEU A 53 14.65 -10.41 3.97
N GLU A 54 14.23 -9.16 4.14
CA GLU A 54 12.85 -8.76 3.90
C GLU A 54 12.57 -8.97 2.41
N ARG A 55 11.51 -9.72 2.07
CA ARG A 55 11.12 -9.91 0.67
C ARG A 55 10.20 -8.78 0.26
N HIS A 56 10.56 -8.07 -0.80
CA HIS A 56 9.73 -7.03 -1.37
C HIS A 56 8.84 -7.62 -2.47
N VAL A 57 7.57 -7.24 -2.45
CA VAL A 57 6.58 -7.67 -3.45
C VAL A 57 5.97 -6.43 -4.08
N LEU A 58 6.08 -6.32 -5.40
CA LEU A 58 5.36 -5.32 -6.18
C LEU A 58 3.96 -5.83 -6.45
N TYR A 59 2.96 -5.07 -6.02
CA TYR A 59 1.56 -5.34 -6.30
C TYR A 59 1.05 -4.41 -7.40
N PHE A 60 0.46 -5.01 -8.43
CA PHE A 60 -0.21 -4.31 -9.52
C PHE A 60 -1.71 -4.46 -9.30
N GLY A 61 -2.34 -3.34 -8.94
CA GLY A 61 -3.75 -3.29 -8.61
C GLY A 61 -4.56 -2.48 -9.61
N GLU A 62 -5.85 -2.77 -9.66
CA GLU A 62 -6.85 -1.97 -10.36
C GLU A 62 -7.59 -1.11 -9.34
N ILE A 63 -7.77 0.18 -9.66
CA ILE A 63 -8.58 1.09 -8.86
C ILE A 63 -10.07 0.75 -9.06
N VAL A 64 -10.76 0.43 -7.97
CA VAL A 64 -12.19 0.06 -8.01
C VAL A 64 -13.10 1.12 -7.37
N SER A 65 -12.55 1.98 -6.51
CA SER A 65 -13.31 3.10 -5.95
C SER A 65 -12.40 4.23 -5.50
N THR A 66 -12.94 5.45 -5.47
CA THR A 66 -12.28 6.62 -4.90
C THR A 66 -13.19 7.34 -3.91
N TYR A 67 -12.56 7.99 -2.94
CA TYR A 67 -13.23 8.85 -1.96
C TYR A 67 -12.57 10.21 -1.99
N GLN A 68 -13.40 11.21 -2.21
CA GLN A 68 -13.07 12.59 -1.91
C GLN A 68 -14.11 13.07 -0.90
N PRO A 69 -13.70 13.58 0.27
CA PRO A 69 -14.62 14.27 1.16
C PRO A 69 -15.30 15.39 0.37
N LYS A 70 -16.64 15.49 0.45
CA LYS A 70 -17.33 16.67 -0.09
C LYS A 70 -16.90 17.87 0.75
N SER A 71 -16.28 18.84 0.10
CA SER A 71 -15.95 20.18 0.63
C SER A 71 -17.17 20.89 1.16
#